data_AF-A0A9D0CXW2-F1
#
_entry.id   AF-A0A9D0CXW2-F1
#
_cell.length_a   1.000
_cell.length_b   1.000
_cell.length_c   1.000
_cell.angle_alpha   90.00
_cell.angle_beta   90.00
_cell.angle_gamma   90.00
#
_symmetry.space_group_name_H-M   'P 1'
#
loop_
_entity.id
_entity.type
_entity.pdbx_description
1 polymer ?
#
loop_
_entity_poly.entity_id
_entity_poly.type
_entity_poly.pdbx_seq_one_letter_code
_entity_poly.pdbx_strand_id
1 'polypeptide(L)'
;MTHVLLLTPPFTQLNTPYPATAYLKGFLNLKGISSHQADLGIEVINAIFSSHGLSAVFEEVEQKQPPLSGNAQRILALKPDYLSTIDSVVRFLQGRNPTQAHMICQDGFLPEAGRFAQLENLDWAFGSVGIQDKAKHLATLYLEDLADFITECVDEHFGFSRYGERLGRSAARFDPLHTSLQQEHSLVDRLLVAQLARHIARETPQLVLISIPFPGNLFAALRCGQWLKRHHPQITVVMGGGFVNTELRSLSDPRVFEYTDFLTLDDGERPIENLLQYIDGQRQLSALCRTFCLLDGKVTYINHSHEGDYSQSDTGTPDYSDLPQIGR
;
A
#
# COMPACT_ATOMS: atom_id res chain seq x y z
N MET A 1 -18.03 -19.26 -10.27
CA MET A 1 -17.44 -18.04 -10.84
C MET A 1 -16.33 -17.61 -9.91
N THR A 2 -15.15 -17.31 -10.48
CA THR A 2 -13.96 -16.88 -9.75
C THR A 2 -14.22 -15.56 -9.01
N HIS A 3 -14.02 -15.55 -7.69
CA HIS A 3 -14.10 -14.35 -6.86
C HIS A 3 -12.73 -13.66 -6.80
N VAL A 4 -12.73 -12.34 -6.97
CA VAL A 4 -11.53 -11.53 -7.20
C VAL A 4 -11.28 -10.58 -6.03
N LEU A 5 -10.07 -10.58 -5.49
CA LEU A 5 -9.61 -9.57 -4.54
C LEU A 5 -8.63 -8.61 -5.23
N LEU A 6 -8.96 -7.32 -5.27
CA LEU A 6 -8.09 -6.27 -5.79
C LEU A 6 -7.35 -5.59 -4.65
N LEU A 7 -6.04 -5.46 -4.77
CA LEU A 7 -5.17 -4.90 -3.74
C LEU A 7 -4.37 -3.73 -4.28
N THR A 8 -4.43 -2.63 -3.54
CA THR A 8 -3.43 -1.56 -3.62
C THR A 8 -2.38 -1.82 -2.53
N PRO A 9 -1.13 -2.16 -2.89
CA PRO A 9 -0.05 -2.35 -1.94
C PRO A 9 0.32 -1.00 -1.29
N PRO A 10 0.96 -1.01 -0.11
CA PRO A 10 1.46 0.20 0.53
C PRO A 10 2.32 1.08 -0.37
N PHE A 11 2.36 2.37 -0.01
CA PHE A 11 3.23 3.41 -0.58
C PHE A 11 2.74 4.09 -1.88
N THR A 12 1.42 4.18 -2.07
CA THR A 12 0.80 5.02 -3.11
C THR A 12 0.57 6.45 -2.62
N GLN A 13 -0.49 6.66 -1.83
CA GLN A 13 -0.91 7.88 -1.16
C GLN A 13 -1.64 7.47 0.13
N LEU A 14 -1.45 8.21 1.23
CA LEU A 14 -1.91 7.79 2.55
C LEU A 14 -3.35 8.20 2.87
N ASN A 15 -3.82 9.20 2.14
CA ASN A 15 -5.04 9.93 2.39
C ASN A 15 -6.03 9.85 1.22
N THR A 16 -5.71 9.10 0.16
CA THR A 16 -6.59 8.88 -0.99
C THR A 16 -6.27 7.53 -1.61
N PRO A 17 -7.25 6.59 -1.69
CA PRO A 17 -7.07 5.37 -2.44
C PRO A 17 -6.64 5.67 -3.86
N TYR A 18 -5.65 4.94 -4.34
CA TYR A 18 -5.27 5.01 -5.74
C TYR A 18 -6.42 4.44 -6.61
N PRO A 19 -6.86 5.13 -7.67
CA PRO A 19 -8.12 4.82 -8.32
C PRO A 19 -8.12 3.51 -9.13
N ALA A 20 -6.98 2.94 -9.50
CA ALA A 20 -6.93 1.81 -10.44
C ALA A 20 -7.83 0.62 -10.05
N THR A 21 -7.84 0.22 -8.78
CA THR A 21 -8.69 -0.89 -8.33
C THR A 21 -10.18 -0.55 -8.42
N ALA A 22 -10.55 0.72 -8.17
CA ALA A 22 -11.94 1.18 -8.24
C ALA A 22 -12.48 1.15 -9.68
N TYR A 23 -11.66 1.56 -10.66
CA TYR A 23 -12.02 1.48 -12.07
C TYR A 23 -12.17 0.03 -12.53
N LEU A 24 -11.20 -0.83 -12.20
CA LEU A 24 -11.26 -2.24 -12.57
C LEU A 24 -12.42 -2.97 -11.88
N LYS A 25 -12.71 -2.67 -10.60
CA LYS A 25 -13.90 -3.18 -9.90
C LYS A 25 -15.19 -2.76 -10.61
N GLY A 26 -15.28 -1.50 -11.05
CA GLY A 26 -16.39 -1.00 -11.86
C GLY A 26 -16.63 -1.83 -13.13
N PHE A 27 -15.56 -2.16 -13.85
CA PHE A 27 -15.61 -3.04 -15.01
C PHE A 27 -16.05 -4.47 -14.64
N LEU A 28 -15.51 -5.05 -13.57
CA LEU A 28 -15.90 -6.39 -13.11
C LEU A 28 -17.38 -6.45 -12.71
N ASN A 29 -17.91 -5.39 -12.10
CA ASN A 29 -19.33 -5.26 -11.78
C ASN A 29 -20.21 -5.30 -13.04
N LEU A 30 -19.81 -4.60 -14.12
CA LEU A 30 -20.51 -4.63 -15.42
C LEU A 30 -20.58 -6.06 -15.98
N LYS A 31 -19.54 -6.86 -15.74
CA LYS A 31 -19.43 -8.24 -16.17
C LYS A 31 -20.10 -9.25 -15.23
N GLY A 32 -20.67 -8.79 -14.11
CA GLY A 32 -21.26 -9.66 -13.09
C GLY A 32 -20.24 -10.52 -12.35
N ILE A 33 -18.97 -10.12 -12.34
CA ILE A 33 -17.88 -10.83 -11.67
C ILE A 33 -17.79 -10.33 -10.22
N SER A 34 -17.93 -11.25 -9.27
CA SER A 34 -17.83 -10.93 -7.85
C SER A 34 -16.42 -10.49 -7.49
N SER A 35 -16.31 -9.33 -6.85
CA SER A 35 -15.02 -8.79 -6.45
C SER A 35 -15.11 -7.92 -5.19
N HIS A 36 -14.00 -7.88 -4.45
CA HIS A 36 -13.76 -6.99 -3.31
C HIS A 36 -12.44 -6.27 -3.53
N GLN A 37 -12.28 -5.05 -3.01
CA GLN A 37 -11.01 -4.33 -3.07
C GLN A 37 -10.53 -3.85 -1.70
N ALA A 38 -9.21 -3.73 -1.53
CA ALA A 38 -8.60 -3.20 -0.31
C ALA A 38 -7.38 -2.32 -0.62
N ASP A 39 -7.18 -1.29 0.21
CA ASP A 39 -5.96 -0.46 0.18
C ASP A 39 -5.09 -0.82 1.39
N LEU A 40 -4.15 -1.73 1.16
CA LEU A 40 -3.23 -2.19 2.20
C LEU A 40 -2.31 -1.07 2.67
N GLY A 41 -2.08 -0.03 1.86
CA GLY A 41 -1.30 1.13 2.27
C GLY A 41 -1.98 1.91 3.38
N ILE A 42 -3.22 2.30 3.16
CA ILE A 42 -4.01 3.02 4.16
C ILE A 42 -4.21 2.13 5.40
N GLU A 43 -4.47 0.85 5.24
CA GLU A 43 -4.69 -0.08 6.35
C GLU A 43 -3.43 -0.32 7.20
N VAL A 44 -2.26 -0.47 6.59
CA VAL A 44 -0.99 -0.62 7.31
C VAL A 44 -0.65 0.66 8.07
N ILE A 45 -0.84 1.81 7.44
CA ILE A 45 -0.57 3.12 8.08
C ILE A 45 -1.50 3.32 9.26
N ASN A 46 -2.80 3.06 9.11
CA ASN A 46 -3.73 3.12 10.23
C ASN A 46 -3.39 2.11 11.34
N ALA A 47 -2.85 0.95 11.00
CA ALA A 47 -2.40 -0.02 12.00
C ALA A 47 -1.18 0.47 12.77
N ILE A 48 -0.19 1.06 12.10
CA ILE A 48 1.02 1.65 12.70
C ILE A 48 0.65 2.83 13.58
N PHE A 49 -0.11 3.79 13.04
CA PHE A 49 -0.57 5.00 13.72
C PHE A 49 -1.83 4.72 14.53
N SER A 50 -1.70 3.79 15.46
CA SER A 50 -2.67 3.50 16.51
C SER A 50 -1.91 3.31 17.83
N SER A 51 -2.57 3.45 18.96
CA SER A 51 -1.94 3.18 20.27
C SER A 51 -1.31 1.78 20.31
N HIS A 52 -1.98 0.79 19.73
CA HIS A 52 -1.45 -0.58 19.64
C HIS A 52 -0.22 -0.69 18.72
N GLY A 53 -0.30 -0.17 17.49
CA GLY A 53 0.80 -0.24 16.53
C GLY A 53 2.02 0.54 17.00
N LEU A 54 1.79 1.71 17.60
CA LEU A 54 2.86 2.55 18.11
C LEU A 54 3.51 1.94 19.36
N SER A 55 2.76 1.20 20.18
CA SER A 55 3.37 0.39 21.26
C SER A 55 4.34 -0.63 20.69
N ALA A 56 3.95 -1.36 19.64
CA ALA A 56 4.80 -2.34 18.99
C ALA A 56 6.06 -1.71 18.35
N VAL A 57 5.95 -0.50 17.79
CA VAL A 57 7.09 0.30 17.32
C VAL A 57 8.06 0.55 18.47
N PHE A 58 7.57 1.13 19.58
CA PHE A 58 8.43 1.44 20.71
C PHE A 58 9.08 0.20 21.33
N GLU A 59 8.33 -0.89 21.49
CA GLU A 59 8.84 -2.17 21.98
C GLU A 59 9.95 -2.72 21.08
N GLU A 60 9.81 -2.64 19.76
CA GLU A 60 10.84 -3.08 18.83
C GLU A 60 12.12 -2.25 18.96
N VAL A 61 12.01 -0.93 19.12
CA VAL A 61 13.17 -0.04 19.32
C VAL A 61 13.84 -0.33 20.66
N GLU A 62 13.08 -0.52 21.73
CA GLU A 62 13.59 -0.86 23.06
C GLU A 62 14.30 -2.22 23.08
N GLN A 63 13.83 -3.19 22.29
CA GLN A 63 14.44 -4.51 22.15
C GLN A 63 15.73 -4.48 21.30
N LYS A 64 15.70 -3.77 20.16
CA LYS A 64 16.85 -3.69 19.24
C LYS A 64 17.96 -2.77 19.74
N GLN A 65 17.62 -1.77 20.56
CA GLN A 65 18.53 -0.74 21.07
C GLN A 65 19.45 -0.15 19.97
N PRO A 66 18.89 0.36 18.86
CA PRO A 66 19.70 0.96 17.81
C PRO A 66 20.41 2.23 18.33
N PRO A 67 21.46 2.72 17.65
CA PRO A 67 21.99 4.05 17.93
C PRO A 67 20.90 5.11 17.66
N LEU A 68 20.60 5.93 18.67
CA LEU A 68 19.51 6.91 18.61
C LEU A 68 20.07 8.33 18.46
N SER A 69 19.51 9.07 17.51
CA SER A 69 19.68 10.52 17.40
C SER A 69 19.09 11.23 18.62
N GLY A 70 19.46 12.50 18.83
CA GLY A 70 18.86 13.33 19.88
C GLY A 70 17.33 13.46 19.72
N ASN A 71 16.83 13.45 18.48
CA ASN A 71 15.40 13.48 18.21
C ASN A 71 14.71 12.17 18.59
N ALA A 72 15.28 11.03 18.19
CA ALA A 72 14.74 9.72 18.54
C ALA A 72 14.74 9.47 20.06
N GLN A 73 15.77 9.93 20.78
CA GLN A 73 15.81 9.88 22.25
C GLN A 73 14.69 10.72 22.88
N ARG A 74 14.42 11.91 22.34
CA ARG A 74 13.30 12.75 22.78
C ARG A 74 11.95 12.07 22.55
N ILE A 75 11.74 11.48 21.37
CA ILE A 75 10.50 10.78 21.03
C ILE A 75 10.28 9.58 21.97
N LEU A 76 11.33 8.81 22.27
CA LEU A 76 11.26 7.73 23.26
C LEU A 76 10.91 8.21 24.66
N ALA A 77 11.45 9.36 25.09
CA ALA A 77 11.09 9.96 26.38
C ALA A 77 9.61 10.41 26.43
N LEU A 78 9.05 10.79 25.28
CA LEU A 78 7.64 11.20 25.11
C LEU A 78 6.70 10.01 24.81
N LYS A 79 7.19 8.77 24.87
CA LYS A 79 6.40 7.54 24.58
C LYS A 79 5.01 7.54 25.25
N PRO A 80 4.86 7.81 26.55
CA PRO A 80 3.54 7.79 27.20
C PRO A 80 2.56 8.79 26.57
N ASP A 81 3.05 9.98 26.22
CA ASP A 81 2.24 11.05 25.65
C ASP A 81 1.78 10.65 24.24
N TYR A 82 2.70 10.21 23.38
CA TYR A 82 2.40 9.72 22.03
C TYR A 82 1.35 8.60 22.03
N LEU A 83 1.48 7.63 22.94
CA LEU A 83 0.50 6.53 23.06
C LEU A 83 -0.88 7.02 23.51
N SER A 84 -0.93 8.07 24.33
CA SER A 84 -2.20 8.64 24.81
C SER A 84 -2.92 9.52 23.76
N THR A 85 -2.17 10.13 22.84
CA THR A 85 -2.71 11.12 21.88
C THR A 85 -2.98 10.55 20.48
N ILE A 86 -2.25 9.52 20.05
CA ILE A 86 -2.25 9.03 18.65
C ILE A 86 -3.66 8.72 18.11
N ASP A 87 -4.49 8.01 18.88
CA ASP A 87 -5.82 7.61 18.42
C ASP A 87 -6.77 8.80 18.24
N SER A 88 -6.57 9.87 19.02
CA SER A 88 -7.35 11.11 18.90
C SER A 88 -6.92 11.90 17.67
N VAL A 89 -5.61 12.01 17.44
CA VAL A 89 -5.03 12.68 16.26
C VAL A 89 -5.47 12.00 14.96
N VAL A 90 -5.39 10.66 14.92
CA VAL A 90 -5.77 9.90 13.71
C VAL A 90 -7.27 9.97 13.44
N ARG A 91 -8.12 9.87 14.49
CA ARG A 91 -9.58 10.05 14.33
C ARG A 91 -9.94 11.46 13.85
N PHE A 92 -9.20 12.47 14.28
CA PHE A 92 -9.37 13.84 13.79
C PHE A 92 -9.02 13.95 12.30
N LEU A 93 -7.85 13.46 11.89
CA LEU A 93 -7.41 13.50 10.49
C LEU A 93 -8.34 12.70 9.54
N GLN A 94 -8.96 11.65 10.04
CA GLN A 94 -9.98 10.88 9.31
C GLN A 94 -11.36 11.57 9.23
N GLY A 95 -11.52 12.75 9.84
CA GLY A 95 -12.80 13.47 9.91
C GLY A 95 -13.83 12.83 10.83
N ARG A 96 -13.46 11.79 11.60
CA ARG A 96 -14.37 11.05 12.49
C ARG A 96 -14.65 11.80 13.79
N ASN A 97 -13.77 12.71 14.19
CA ASN A 97 -13.99 13.57 15.36
C ASN A 97 -13.44 15.00 15.15
N PRO A 98 -14.14 15.85 14.38
CA PRO A 98 -13.69 17.21 14.09
C PRO A 98 -13.56 18.11 15.32
N THR A 99 -14.24 17.81 16.43
CA THR A 99 -14.16 18.64 17.66
C THR A 99 -12.81 18.53 18.36
N GLN A 100 -12.01 17.49 18.02
CA GLN A 100 -10.63 17.33 18.49
C GLN A 100 -9.72 18.50 18.08
N ALA A 101 -10.09 19.28 17.06
CA ALA A 101 -9.29 20.41 16.60
C ALA A 101 -8.90 21.37 17.74
N HIS A 102 -9.83 21.62 18.68
CA HIS A 102 -9.58 22.48 19.84
C HIS A 102 -8.52 21.92 20.78
N MET A 103 -8.56 20.61 21.05
CA MET A 103 -7.55 19.95 21.91
C MET A 103 -6.20 19.89 21.21
N ILE A 104 -6.18 19.55 19.91
CA ILE A 104 -4.94 19.50 19.11
C ILE A 104 -4.24 20.86 19.07
N CYS A 105 -5.00 21.95 19.07
CA CYS A 105 -4.44 23.31 19.09
C CYS A 105 -4.10 23.83 20.50
N GLN A 106 -4.36 23.06 21.56
CA GLN A 106 -4.05 23.46 22.93
C GLN A 106 -2.60 23.15 23.26
N ASP A 107 -1.90 24.13 23.83
CA ASP A 107 -0.52 23.98 24.26
C ASP A 107 -0.38 22.81 25.25
N GLY A 108 0.61 21.94 25.01
CA GLY A 108 0.91 20.78 25.84
C GLY A 108 -0.01 19.58 25.65
N PHE A 109 -0.96 19.62 24.70
CA PHE A 109 -1.74 18.43 24.34
C PHE A 109 -0.93 17.44 23.50
N LEU A 110 -0.27 17.92 22.43
CA LEU A 110 0.57 17.08 21.59
C LEU A 110 1.97 16.96 22.20
N PRO A 111 2.59 15.77 22.22
CA PRO A 111 4.04 15.67 22.33
C PRO A 111 4.68 16.25 21.06
N GLU A 112 5.76 17.00 21.26
CA GLU A 112 6.43 17.75 20.21
C GLU A 112 7.91 17.36 20.14
N ALA A 113 8.43 16.97 18.98
CA ALA A 113 9.86 16.72 18.77
C ALA A 113 10.41 17.54 17.59
N GLY A 114 11.31 16.98 16.79
CA GLY A 114 12.11 17.71 15.81
C GLY A 114 11.31 18.48 14.76
N ARG A 115 10.14 17.97 14.35
CA ARG A 115 9.26 18.62 13.36
C ARG A 115 8.62 19.91 13.88
N PHE A 116 8.48 20.04 15.21
CA PHE A 116 7.93 21.24 15.84
C PHE A 116 8.96 22.36 15.98
N ALA A 117 10.26 22.08 15.86
CA ALA A 117 11.31 23.09 16.00
C ALA A 117 11.29 24.17 14.89
N GLN A 118 10.61 23.91 13.76
CA GLN A 118 10.48 24.85 12.65
C GLN A 118 9.22 25.73 12.73
N LEU A 119 8.42 25.62 13.80
CA LEU A 119 7.15 26.33 13.99
C LEU A 119 7.30 27.80 14.41
N GLU A 120 8.30 28.52 13.91
CA GLU A 120 8.36 29.96 14.17
C GLU A 120 7.17 30.68 13.49
N ASN A 121 6.35 31.35 14.32
CA ASN A 121 5.21 32.20 13.94
C ASN A 121 3.97 31.53 13.30
N LEU A 122 3.41 30.49 13.95
CA LEU A 122 2.06 29.99 13.63
C LEU A 122 0.98 31.09 13.68
N ASP A 123 1.05 31.98 14.67
CA ASP A 123 -0.01 32.98 14.89
C ASP A 123 -0.06 34.06 13.78
N TRP A 124 1.07 34.33 13.11
CA TRP A 124 1.11 35.24 11.97
C TRP A 124 0.70 34.55 10.65
N ALA A 125 1.03 33.26 10.48
CA ALA A 125 0.72 32.49 9.28
C ALA A 125 -0.73 31.98 9.22
N PHE A 126 -1.33 31.68 10.37
CA PHE A 126 -2.70 31.14 10.46
C PHE A 126 -3.78 32.19 10.75
N GLY A 127 -3.44 33.47 11.01
CA GLY A 127 -4.36 34.62 11.09
C GLY A 127 -5.85 34.29 11.26
N SER A 128 -6.64 34.39 10.18
CA SER A 128 -8.08 34.09 10.12
C SER A 128 -8.43 32.66 9.67
N VAL A 129 -7.45 31.77 9.57
CA VAL A 129 -7.63 30.36 9.20
C VAL A 129 -8.28 29.63 10.37
N GLY A 130 -9.34 28.87 10.08
CA GLY A 130 -10.12 28.18 11.10
C GLY A 130 -9.28 27.18 11.89
N ILE A 131 -9.66 26.97 13.16
CA ILE A 131 -9.05 26.03 14.10
C ILE A 131 -8.83 24.62 13.53
N GLN A 132 -9.65 24.22 12.56
CA GLN A 132 -9.55 22.96 11.83
C GLN A 132 -8.25 22.83 11.04
N ASP A 133 -7.84 23.86 10.30
CA ASP A 133 -6.65 23.75 9.45
C ASP A 133 -5.37 23.88 10.28
N LYS A 134 -5.39 24.69 11.36
CA LYS A 134 -4.31 24.71 12.36
C LYS A 134 -4.13 23.32 12.97
N ALA A 135 -5.22 22.68 13.38
CA ALA A 135 -5.17 21.33 13.92
C ALA A 135 -4.69 20.29 12.89
N LYS A 136 -5.10 20.38 11.62
CA LYS A 136 -4.58 19.49 10.56
C LYS A 136 -3.08 19.65 10.37
N HIS A 137 -2.58 20.89 10.40
CA HIS A 137 -1.15 21.16 10.27
C HIS A 137 -0.35 20.58 11.45
N LEU A 138 -0.77 20.84 12.69
CA LEU A 138 -0.14 20.30 13.90
C LEU A 138 -0.17 18.77 13.93
N ALA A 139 -1.31 18.17 13.60
CA ALA A 139 -1.46 16.72 13.48
C ALA A 139 -0.55 16.12 12.41
N THR A 140 -0.30 16.85 11.31
CA THR A 140 0.64 16.41 10.27
C THR A 140 2.07 16.39 10.79
N LEU A 141 2.53 17.46 11.46
CA LEU A 141 3.87 17.51 12.06
C LEU A 141 4.07 16.41 13.12
N TYR A 142 3.04 16.17 13.94
CA TYR A 142 3.02 15.08 14.91
C TYR A 142 3.23 13.71 14.27
N LEU A 143 2.53 13.42 13.16
CA LEU A 143 2.72 12.17 12.44
C LEU A 143 4.09 12.11 11.75
N GLU A 144 4.59 13.23 11.24
CA GLU A 144 5.93 13.31 10.62
C GLU A 144 7.06 13.03 11.61
N ASP A 145 6.94 13.47 12.86
CA ASP A 145 7.90 13.15 13.93
C ASP A 145 7.96 11.64 14.16
N LEU A 146 6.79 10.99 14.26
CA LEU A 146 6.71 9.55 14.41
C LEU A 146 7.22 8.81 13.18
N ALA A 147 6.96 9.33 11.98
CA ALA A 147 7.46 8.74 10.74
C ALA A 147 8.99 8.78 10.70
N ASP A 148 9.61 9.92 10.99
CA ASP A 148 11.07 10.04 11.07
C ASP A 148 11.66 9.07 12.10
N PHE A 149 10.99 8.90 13.25
CA PHE A 149 11.40 7.94 14.27
C PHE A 149 11.35 6.49 13.78
N ILE A 150 10.26 6.10 13.09
CA ILE A 150 10.12 4.76 12.50
C ILE A 150 11.17 4.55 11.41
N THR A 151 11.42 5.55 10.57
CA THR A 151 12.47 5.51 9.54
C THR A 151 13.85 5.30 10.16
N GLU A 152 14.15 6.03 11.23
CA GLU A 152 15.45 5.91 11.91
C GLU A 152 15.63 4.56 12.60
N CYS A 153 14.60 4.05 13.28
CA CYS A 153 14.77 3.00 14.28
C CYS A 153 14.22 1.62 13.87
N VAL A 154 13.27 1.57 12.94
CA VAL A 154 12.51 0.36 12.59
C VAL A 154 12.75 -0.05 11.15
N ASP A 155 12.54 0.89 10.22
CA ASP A 155 12.64 0.63 8.79
C ASP A 155 13.06 1.93 8.09
N GLU A 156 14.36 2.13 7.86
CA GLU A 156 14.83 2.13 6.48
C GLU A 156 14.08 3.01 5.49
N HIS A 157 13.11 2.34 4.90
CA HIS A 157 12.38 2.82 3.78
C HIS A 157 11.20 3.68 4.23
N PHE A 158 10.88 3.72 5.54
CA PHE A 158 9.71 4.36 6.12
C PHE A 158 9.58 5.86 5.76
N GLY A 159 8.36 6.42 5.61
CA GLY A 159 8.11 7.79 5.16
C GLY A 159 6.64 8.11 4.88
N PHE A 160 6.34 9.25 4.27
CA PHE A 160 4.95 9.59 3.86
C PHE A 160 4.83 10.04 2.41
N SER A 161 5.88 10.68 1.90
CA SER A 161 5.91 11.31 0.58
C SER A 161 7.00 10.76 -0.33
N ARG A 162 7.88 9.90 0.18
CA ARG A 162 9.00 9.32 -0.57
C ARG A 162 9.34 7.92 -0.06
N TYR A 163 8.72 6.91 -0.64
CA TYR A 163 9.15 5.53 -0.46
C TYR A 163 9.69 4.95 -1.75
N GLY A 164 10.84 4.29 -1.64
CA GLY A 164 11.33 3.36 -2.64
C GLY A 164 11.91 3.98 -3.91
N GLU A 165 12.24 5.28 -3.94
CA GLU A 165 13.05 5.82 -5.05
C GLU A 165 14.42 5.12 -5.14
N ARG A 166 15.01 4.68 -4.01
CA ARG A 166 16.31 3.99 -4.02
C ARG A 166 16.23 2.55 -4.54
N LEU A 167 15.19 1.78 -4.17
CA LEU A 167 15.03 0.41 -4.68
C LEU A 167 14.45 0.37 -6.10
N GLY A 168 13.59 1.33 -6.43
CA GLY A 168 12.98 1.48 -7.76
C GLY A 168 13.96 1.97 -8.84
N ARG A 169 14.89 2.87 -8.50
CA ARG A 169 15.91 3.35 -9.44
C ARG A 169 17.00 2.31 -9.75
N SER A 170 17.06 1.22 -9.00
CA SER A 170 17.96 0.07 -9.26
C SER A 170 17.32 -1.04 -10.11
N ALA A 171 16.21 -0.75 -10.81
CA ALA A 171 15.51 -1.66 -11.73
C ALA A 171 16.37 -2.23 -12.89
N ALA A 172 17.67 -1.93 -12.95
CA ALA A 172 18.60 -2.64 -13.81
C ALA A 172 18.81 -4.11 -13.39
N ARG A 173 18.61 -4.47 -12.10
CA ARG A 173 18.80 -5.85 -11.60
C ARG A 173 17.85 -6.20 -10.46
N PHE A 174 17.24 -7.38 -10.53
CA PHE A 174 16.32 -7.90 -9.52
C PHE A 174 17.03 -8.40 -8.24
N ASP A 175 18.36 -8.59 -8.27
CA ASP A 175 19.13 -9.18 -7.16
C ASP A 175 19.00 -8.47 -5.80
N PRO A 176 19.11 -7.12 -5.70
CA PRO A 176 19.00 -6.44 -4.41
C PRO A 176 17.60 -6.59 -3.79
N LEU A 177 16.58 -6.56 -4.66
CA LEU A 177 15.20 -6.72 -4.27
C LEU A 177 14.92 -8.16 -3.79
N HIS A 178 15.39 -9.15 -4.56
CA HIS A 178 15.28 -10.56 -4.20
C HIS A 178 15.97 -10.85 -2.87
N THR A 179 17.18 -10.33 -2.67
CA THR A 179 17.94 -10.48 -1.41
C THR A 179 17.16 -9.93 -0.22
N SER A 180 16.58 -8.74 -0.36
CA SER A 180 15.79 -8.09 0.69
C SER A 180 14.52 -8.88 1.02
N LEU A 181 13.88 -9.49 0.01
CA LEU A 181 12.71 -10.35 0.20
C LEU A 181 13.05 -11.67 0.93
N GLN A 182 14.30 -12.09 0.98
CA GLN A 182 14.72 -13.27 1.76
C GLN A 182 15.05 -12.95 3.22
N GLN A 183 15.10 -11.68 3.61
CA GLN A 183 15.32 -11.29 5.00
C GLN A 183 14.07 -11.51 5.86
N GLU A 184 14.27 -11.53 7.17
CA GLU A 184 13.16 -11.59 8.13
C GLU A 184 12.22 -10.39 7.98
N HIS A 185 10.94 -10.62 8.25
CA HIS A 185 9.93 -9.57 8.14
C HIS A 185 10.18 -8.44 9.14
N SER A 186 10.28 -7.21 8.64
CA SER A 186 10.22 -5.99 9.47
C SER A 186 8.87 -5.88 10.19
N LEU A 187 8.75 -4.96 11.15
CA LEU A 187 7.45 -4.66 11.77
C LEU A 187 6.40 -4.30 10.72
N VAL A 188 6.77 -3.50 9.72
CA VAL A 188 5.90 -3.08 8.62
C VAL A 188 5.48 -4.29 7.78
N ASP A 189 6.40 -5.20 7.45
CA ASP A 189 6.08 -6.45 6.75
C ASP A 189 5.09 -7.31 7.53
N ARG A 190 5.28 -7.45 8.86
CA ARG A 190 4.36 -8.22 9.71
C ARG A 190 2.96 -7.62 9.73
N LEU A 191 2.85 -6.30 9.81
CA LEU A 191 1.57 -5.60 9.74
C LEU A 191 0.91 -5.76 8.37
N LEU A 192 1.67 -5.60 7.29
CA LEU A 192 1.19 -5.83 5.92
C LEU A 192 0.61 -7.24 5.74
N VAL A 193 1.38 -8.25 6.13
CA VAL A 193 0.94 -9.65 6.07
C VAL A 193 -0.30 -9.88 6.94
N ALA A 194 -0.38 -9.27 8.12
CA ALA A 194 -1.56 -9.39 8.99
C ALA A 194 -2.82 -8.75 8.38
N GLN A 195 -2.70 -7.61 7.67
CA GLN A 195 -3.82 -7.01 6.93
C GLN A 195 -4.26 -7.92 5.78
N LEU A 196 -3.29 -8.38 4.96
CA LEU A 196 -3.55 -9.27 3.83
C LEU A 196 -4.24 -10.57 4.29
N ALA A 197 -3.73 -11.21 5.34
CA ALA A 197 -4.29 -12.45 5.88
C ALA A 197 -5.76 -12.28 6.29
N ARG A 198 -6.14 -11.12 6.84
CA ARG A 198 -7.54 -10.83 7.20
C ARG A 198 -8.45 -10.75 5.97
N HIS A 199 -8.02 -10.11 4.88
CA HIS A 199 -8.79 -10.07 3.64
C HIS A 199 -8.89 -11.45 2.99
N ILE A 200 -7.80 -12.23 2.97
CA ILE A 200 -7.83 -13.59 2.41
C ILE A 200 -8.78 -14.50 3.21
N ALA A 201 -8.78 -14.40 4.54
CA ALA A 201 -9.70 -15.17 5.38
C ALA A 201 -11.17 -14.75 5.20
N ARG A 202 -11.43 -13.46 4.96
CA ARG A 202 -12.79 -12.92 4.81
C ARG A 202 -13.38 -13.17 3.42
N GLU A 203 -12.60 -12.92 2.37
CA GLU A 203 -13.08 -12.94 0.98
C GLU A 203 -12.88 -14.30 0.31
N THR A 204 -11.95 -15.13 0.79
CA THR A 204 -11.62 -16.44 0.20
C THR A 204 -11.43 -16.41 -1.33
N PRO A 205 -10.63 -15.48 -1.88
CA PRO A 205 -10.55 -15.27 -3.33
C PRO A 205 -9.84 -16.42 -4.03
N GLN A 206 -10.19 -16.66 -5.29
CA GLN A 206 -9.43 -17.55 -6.19
C GLN A 206 -8.39 -16.77 -7.02
N LEU A 207 -8.61 -15.46 -7.19
CA LEU A 207 -7.73 -14.55 -7.91
C LEU A 207 -7.43 -13.31 -7.07
N VAL A 208 -6.15 -12.98 -6.91
CA VAL A 208 -5.69 -11.74 -6.29
C VAL A 208 -5.00 -10.88 -7.33
N LEU A 209 -5.50 -9.66 -7.52
CA LEU A 209 -4.96 -8.66 -8.43
C LEU A 209 -4.24 -7.59 -7.62
N ILE A 210 -2.94 -7.40 -7.84
CA ILE A 210 -2.14 -6.39 -7.14
C ILE A 210 -1.76 -5.29 -8.12
N SER A 211 -2.28 -4.09 -7.91
CA SER A 211 -1.96 -2.92 -8.74
C SER A 211 -0.72 -2.21 -8.21
N ILE A 212 0.36 -2.17 -8.98
CA ILE A 212 1.65 -1.55 -8.64
C ILE A 212 1.81 -0.27 -9.47
N PRO A 213 1.33 0.89 -8.99
CA PRO A 213 1.39 2.12 -9.77
C PRO A 213 2.76 2.79 -9.75
N PHE A 214 3.53 2.66 -8.66
CA PHE A 214 4.80 3.35 -8.48
C PHE A 214 5.93 2.40 -8.03
N PRO A 215 7.21 2.77 -8.22
CA PRO A 215 8.33 1.93 -7.82
C PRO A 215 8.34 1.56 -6.33
N GLY A 216 7.89 2.47 -5.46
CA GLY A 216 7.82 2.24 -4.01
C GLY A 216 6.87 1.10 -3.62
N ASN A 217 5.90 0.78 -4.46
CA ASN A 217 4.91 -0.28 -4.20
C ASN A 217 5.46 -1.69 -4.45
N LEU A 218 6.51 -1.83 -5.27
CA LEU A 218 6.96 -3.11 -5.80
C LEU A 218 7.35 -4.08 -4.68
N PHE A 219 8.14 -3.63 -3.71
CA PHE A 219 8.59 -4.49 -2.61
C PHE A 219 7.40 -5.06 -1.84
N ALA A 220 6.46 -4.21 -1.43
CA ALA A 220 5.29 -4.64 -0.67
C ALA A 220 4.35 -5.54 -1.50
N ALA A 221 4.21 -5.28 -2.80
CA ALA A 221 3.47 -6.16 -3.71
C ALA A 221 4.11 -7.56 -3.80
N LEU A 222 5.43 -7.64 -3.98
CA LEU A 222 6.17 -8.90 -3.99
C LEU A 222 6.09 -9.60 -2.63
N ARG A 223 6.13 -8.87 -1.51
CA ARG A 223 5.94 -9.43 -0.17
C ARG A 223 4.54 -10.05 0.00
N CYS A 224 3.50 -9.38 -0.50
CA CYS A 224 2.15 -9.95 -0.54
C CYS A 224 2.13 -11.24 -1.37
N GLY A 225 2.72 -11.21 -2.56
CA GLY A 225 2.89 -12.37 -3.43
C GLY A 225 3.61 -13.53 -2.74
N GLN A 226 4.75 -13.26 -2.10
CA GLN A 226 5.55 -14.23 -1.34
C GLN A 226 4.71 -14.94 -0.29
N TRP A 227 3.95 -14.16 0.50
CA TRP A 227 3.09 -14.70 1.53
C TRP A 227 1.96 -15.56 0.95
N LEU A 228 1.32 -15.10 -0.13
CA LEU A 228 0.27 -15.84 -0.83
C LEU A 228 0.79 -17.16 -1.41
N LYS A 229 1.91 -17.16 -2.14
CA LYS A 229 2.47 -18.39 -2.72
C LYS A 229 2.88 -19.40 -1.65
N ARG A 230 3.31 -18.93 -0.46
CA ARG A 230 3.69 -19.80 0.67
C ARG A 230 2.49 -20.40 1.41
N HIS A 231 1.43 -19.63 1.65
CA HIS A 231 0.32 -20.04 2.52
C HIS A 231 -0.96 -20.43 1.76
N HIS A 232 -1.12 -19.91 0.54
CA HIS A 232 -2.28 -20.09 -0.32
C HIS A 232 -1.85 -20.32 -1.80
N PRO A 233 -1.02 -21.34 -2.09
CA PRO A 233 -0.48 -21.58 -3.44
C PRO A 233 -1.54 -21.78 -4.53
N GLN A 234 -2.78 -22.12 -4.14
CA GLN A 234 -3.94 -22.28 -5.02
C GLN A 234 -4.53 -20.95 -5.52
N ILE A 235 -4.25 -19.83 -4.84
CA ILE A 235 -4.74 -18.51 -5.26
C ILE A 235 -3.85 -18.04 -6.41
N THR A 236 -4.47 -17.72 -7.54
CA THR A 236 -3.75 -17.13 -8.67
C THR A 236 -3.42 -15.68 -8.32
N VAL A 237 -2.13 -15.31 -8.41
CA VAL A 237 -1.66 -13.96 -8.16
C VAL A 237 -1.31 -13.29 -9.48
N VAL A 238 -1.83 -12.09 -9.69
CA VAL A 238 -1.56 -11.28 -10.88
C VAL A 238 -1.13 -9.90 -10.44
N MET A 239 -0.05 -9.37 -11.03
CA MET A 239 0.35 -7.99 -10.80
C MET A 239 0.26 -7.17 -12.09
N GLY A 240 -0.10 -5.90 -11.96
CA GLY A 240 -0.22 -4.96 -13.07
C GLY A 240 -0.04 -3.52 -12.59
N GLY A 241 -0.40 -2.54 -13.41
CA GLY A 241 -0.37 -1.13 -13.04
C GLY A 241 0.80 -0.34 -13.64
N GLY A 242 0.84 0.96 -13.32
CA GLY A 242 1.74 1.93 -13.97
C GLY A 242 3.22 1.52 -13.98
N PHE A 243 3.74 1.05 -12.86
CA PHE A 243 5.13 0.61 -12.76
C PHE A 243 5.41 -0.64 -13.61
N VAL A 244 4.46 -1.60 -13.64
CA VAL A 244 4.58 -2.80 -14.47
C VAL A 244 4.60 -2.41 -15.96
N ASN A 245 3.77 -1.44 -16.34
CA ASN A 245 3.65 -0.95 -17.72
C ASN A 245 4.90 -0.26 -18.25
N THR A 246 5.68 0.38 -17.36
CA THR A 246 6.89 1.13 -17.73
C THR A 246 8.16 0.33 -17.49
N GLU A 247 8.39 -0.15 -16.26
CA GLU A 247 9.68 -0.71 -15.83
C GLU A 247 9.77 -2.22 -16.05
N LEU A 248 8.64 -2.94 -16.04
CA LEU A 248 8.62 -4.42 -16.18
C LEU A 248 8.25 -4.90 -17.59
N ARG A 249 8.09 -3.99 -18.55
CA ARG A 249 7.77 -4.35 -19.95
C ARG A 249 8.85 -5.21 -20.62
N SER A 250 10.10 -5.08 -20.18
CA SER A 250 11.24 -5.87 -20.69
C SER A 250 11.72 -6.91 -19.68
N LEU A 251 10.83 -7.36 -18.78
CA LEU A 251 11.17 -8.35 -17.76
C LEU A 251 11.66 -9.65 -18.40
N SER A 252 12.80 -10.14 -17.91
CA SER A 252 13.40 -11.40 -18.34
C SER A 252 13.83 -12.29 -17.17
N ASP A 253 13.85 -11.76 -15.94
CA ASP A 253 14.24 -12.51 -14.76
C ASP A 253 13.08 -13.42 -14.29
N PRO A 254 13.25 -14.75 -14.34
CA PRO A 254 12.17 -15.68 -13.99
C PRO A 254 11.84 -15.65 -12.48
N ARG A 255 12.74 -15.16 -11.62
CA ARG A 255 12.53 -15.14 -10.16
C ARG A 255 11.37 -14.22 -9.73
N VAL A 256 10.94 -13.28 -10.57
CA VAL A 256 9.73 -12.48 -10.31
C VAL A 256 8.49 -13.38 -10.17
N PHE A 257 8.45 -14.51 -10.90
CA PHE A 257 7.36 -15.47 -10.84
C PHE A 257 7.40 -16.39 -9.60
N GLU A 258 8.39 -16.23 -8.71
CA GLU A 258 8.30 -16.77 -7.35
C GLU A 258 7.21 -16.07 -6.52
N TYR A 259 6.79 -14.86 -6.94
CA TYR A 259 5.87 -13.98 -6.21
C TYR A 259 4.53 -13.75 -6.93
N THR A 260 4.43 -14.11 -8.20
CA THR A 260 3.23 -13.91 -9.02
C THR A 260 3.09 -15.02 -10.06
N ASP A 261 1.86 -15.32 -10.47
CA ASP A 261 1.60 -16.27 -11.56
C ASP A 261 1.61 -15.55 -12.92
N PHE A 262 1.08 -14.32 -12.96
CA PHE A 262 1.01 -13.52 -14.17
C PHE A 262 1.39 -12.05 -13.93
N LEU A 263 1.86 -11.40 -14.98
CA LEU A 263 1.92 -9.93 -15.05
C LEU A 263 1.12 -9.45 -16.25
N THR A 264 0.29 -8.43 -16.08
CA THR A 264 -0.48 -7.85 -17.20
C THR A 264 0.01 -6.44 -17.52
N LEU A 265 0.09 -6.11 -18.81
CA LEU A 265 0.43 -4.78 -19.31
C LEU A 265 -0.77 -4.01 -19.83
N ASP A 266 -0.61 -2.69 -19.83
CA ASP A 266 -1.53 -1.67 -20.33
C ASP A 266 -2.87 -1.69 -19.58
N ASP A 267 -3.98 -1.42 -20.26
CA ASP A 267 -5.32 -1.43 -19.68
C ASP A 267 -5.70 -2.85 -19.24
N GLY A 268 -6.18 -2.97 -18.00
CA GLY A 268 -6.35 -4.23 -17.29
C GLY A 268 -7.65 -4.98 -17.62
N GLU A 269 -8.66 -4.30 -18.15
CA GLU A 269 -9.99 -4.85 -18.38
C GLU A 269 -9.96 -6.10 -19.26
N ARG A 270 -9.29 -6.02 -20.43
CA ARG A 270 -9.17 -7.16 -21.36
C ARG A 270 -8.25 -8.27 -20.82
N PRO A 271 -7.02 -8.00 -20.35
CA PRO A 271 -6.15 -9.03 -19.79
C PRO A 271 -6.77 -9.78 -18.61
N ILE A 272 -7.44 -9.07 -17.70
CA ILE A 272 -8.08 -9.70 -16.53
C ILE A 272 -9.29 -10.54 -16.93
N GLU A 273 -10.12 -10.09 -17.86
CA GLU A 273 -11.22 -10.91 -18.39
C GLU A 273 -10.68 -12.20 -19.06
N ASN A 274 -9.61 -12.09 -19.86
CA ASN A 274 -8.97 -13.24 -20.48
C ASN A 274 -8.38 -14.21 -19.44
N LEU A 275 -7.74 -13.69 -18.39
CA LEU A 275 -7.20 -14.51 -17.31
C LEU A 275 -8.30 -15.21 -16.53
N LEU A 276 -9.42 -14.55 -16.25
CA LEU A 276 -10.58 -15.17 -15.60
C LEU A 276 -11.15 -16.33 -16.45
N GLN A 277 -11.29 -16.13 -17.76
CA GLN A 277 -11.70 -17.20 -18.67
C GLN A 277 -10.68 -18.35 -18.71
N TYR A 278 -9.39 -18.06 -18.63
CA TYR A 278 -8.35 -19.09 -18.57
C TYR A 278 -8.43 -19.89 -17.26
N ILE A 279 -8.56 -19.22 -16.11
CA ILE A 279 -8.72 -19.83 -14.79
C ILE A 279 -9.98 -20.71 -14.74
N ASP A 280 -11.07 -20.27 -15.36
CA ASP A 280 -12.33 -21.02 -15.45
C ASP A 280 -12.30 -22.12 -16.55
N GLY A 281 -11.17 -22.32 -17.24
CA GLY A 281 -10.99 -23.36 -18.26
C GLY A 281 -11.66 -23.09 -19.62
N GLN A 282 -12.12 -21.85 -19.84
CA GLN A 282 -12.85 -21.40 -21.03
C GLN A 282 -11.93 -20.78 -22.10
N ARG A 283 -10.70 -20.44 -21.74
CA ARG A 283 -9.68 -19.88 -22.64
C ARG A 283 -8.38 -20.68 -22.52
N GLN A 284 -7.67 -20.81 -23.63
CA GLN A 284 -6.33 -21.41 -23.67
C GLN A 284 -5.27 -20.38 -23.26
N LEU A 285 -4.20 -20.82 -22.61
CA LEU A 285 -3.10 -19.94 -22.19
C LEU A 285 -2.52 -19.14 -23.37
N SER A 286 -2.36 -19.79 -24.53
CA SER A 286 -1.82 -19.15 -25.74
C SER A 286 -2.70 -18.02 -26.30
N ALA A 287 -3.96 -17.92 -25.87
CA ALA A 287 -4.93 -16.93 -26.33
C ALA A 287 -5.13 -15.77 -25.33
N LEU A 288 -4.21 -15.58 -24.38
CA LEU A 288 -4.19 -14.40 -23.52
C LEU A 288 -3.73 -13.14 -24.29
N CYS A 289 -4.04 -11.97 -23.73
CA CYS A 289 -3.50 -10.70 -24.21
C CYS A 289 -2.58 -10.07 -23.18
N ARG A 290 -1.54 -9.40 -23.65
CA ARG A 290 -0.62 -8.57 -22.86
C ARG A 290 -0.20 -9.16 -21.51
N THR A 291 0.04 -10.47 -21.48
CA THR A 291 0.27 -11.20 -20.23
C THR A 291 1.64 -11.87 -20.26
N PHE A 292 2.48 -11.60 -19.27
CA PHE A 292 3.66 -12.42 -18.99
C PHE A 292 3.31 -13.57 -18.05
N CYS A 293 3.92 -14.72 -18.30
CA CYS A 293 3.88 -15.90 -17.44
C CYS A 293 5.22 -16.64 -17.51
N LEU A 294 5.42 -17.60 -16.62
CA LEU A 294 6.54 -18.52 -16.67
C LEU A 294 6.11 -19.80 -17.42
N LEU A 295 6.76 -20.09 -18.55
CA LEU A 295 6.58 -21.33 -19.31
C LEU A 295 7.91 -22.04 -19.45
N ASP A 296 7.97 -23.30 -19.02
CA ASP A 296 9.18 -24.13 -19.04
C ASP A 296 10.41 -23.43 -18.41
N GLY A 297 10.18 -22.70 -17.31
CA GLY A 297 11.22 -21.94 -16.60
C GLY A 297 11.66 -20.64 -17.30
N LYS A 298 10.99 -20.25 -18.38
CA LYS A 298 11.31 -19.04 -19.16
C LYS A 298 10.17 -18.03 -19.12
N VAL A 299 10.51 -16.76 -18.90
CA VAL A 299 9.56 -15.65 -19.00
C VAL A 299 9.04 -15.56 -20.44
N THR A 300 7.72 -15.68 -20.59
CA THR A 300 7.04 -15.67 -21.89
C THR A 300 5.95 -14.62 -21.90
N TYR A 301 5.99 -13.75 -22.90
CA TYR A 301 4.95 -12.76 -23.17
C TYR A 301 3.93 -13.34 -24.16
N ILE A 302 2.66 -13.32 -23.78
CA ILE A 302 1.55 -13.82 -24.60
C ILE A 302 0.65 -12.65 -24.98
N ASN A 303 0.46 -12.47 -26.28
CA ASN A 303 -0.40 -11.43 -26.83
C ASN A 303 -1.08 -11.87 -28.14
N HIS A 304 -1.92 -12.91 -28.06
CA HIS A 304 -2.58 -13.51 -29.23
C HIS A 304 -4.11 -13.58 -29.09
N SER A 305 -4.69 -12.78 -28.19
CA SER A 305 -6.15 -12.57 -28.14
C SER A 305 -6.61 -11.89 -29.43
N HIS A 306 -7.77 -12.29 -29.94
CA HIS A 306 -8.37 -11.70 -31.15
C HIS A 306 -9.24 -10.47 -30.83
N GLU A 307 -9.67 -10.36 -29.56
CA GLU A 307 -10.52 -9.30 -29.06
C GLU A 307 -9.73 -8.01 -28.84
N GLY A 308 -10.28 -6.89 -29.31
CA GLY A 308 -9.73 -5.56 -29.07
C GLY A 308 -9.97 -5.05 -27.65
N ASP A 309 -9.40 -3.90 -27.33
CA ASP A 309 -9.61 -3.24 -26.04
C ASP A 309 -11.04 -2.73 -25.89
N TYR A 310 -11.46 -2.60 -24.64
CA TYR A 310 -12.73 -1.97 -24.30
C TYR A 310 -12.65 -0.47 -24.57
N SER A 311 -13.71 0.09 -25.17
CA SER A 311 -13.82 1.54 -25.25
C SER A 311 -14.14 2.10 -23.86
N GLN A 312 -13.85 3.39 -23.62
CA GLN A 312 -14.13 4.02 -22.33
C GLN A 312 -15.61 3.94 -21.92
N SER A 313 -16.55 3.91 -22.87
CA SER A 313 -17.97 3.73 -22.58
C SER A 313 -18.33 2.31 -22.11
N ASP A 314 -17.46 1.34 -22.36
CA ASP A 314 -17.68 -0.07 -22.05
C ASP A 314 -16.97 -0.52 -20.76
N THR A 315 -16.22 0.36 -20.10
CA THR A 315 -15.50 0.03 -18.85
C THR A 315 -16.33 0.22 -17.58
N GLY A 316 -17.53 0.82 -17.69
CA GLY A 316 -18.43 1.03 -16.57
C GLY A 316 -18.06 2.23 -15.69
N THR A 317 -18.66 2.29 -14.49
CA THR A 317 -18.42 3.38 -13.52
C THR A 317 -17.51 2.89 -12.40
N PRO A 318 -16.47 3.65 -11.99
CA PRO A 318 -15.61 3.27 -10.88
C PRO A 318 -16.40 3.03 -9.58
N ASP A 319 -16.05 1.96 -8.88
CA ASP A 319 -16.68 1.57 -7.62
C ASP A 319 -15.70 1.76 -6.46
N TYR A 320 -16.05 2.63 -5.50
CA TYR A 320 -15.24 2.94 -4.31
C TYR A 320 -15.80 2.34 -3.01
N SER A 321 -16.83 1.50 -3.09
CA SER A 321 -17.63 1.05 -1.93
C SER A 321 -16.84 0.38 -0.80
N ASP A 322 -15.79 -0.40 -1.12
CA ASP A 322 -14.99 -1.11 -0.11
C ASP A 322 -13.82 -0.28 0.44
N LEU A 323 -13.50 0.86 -0.20
CA LEU A 323 -12.34 1.65 0.16
C LEU A 323 -12.67 2.62 1.32
N PRO A 324 -11.71 2.91 2.21
CA PRO A 324 -11.94 3.81 3.32
C PRO A 324 -12.38 5.19 2.83
N GLN A 325 -13.51 5.68 3.35
CA GLN A 325 -13.98 7.04 3.09
C GLN A 325 -13.00 8.04 3.68
N ILE A 326 -12.55 8.99 2.86
CA ILE A 326 -11.75 10.12 3.32
C ILE A 326 -12.70 11.27 3.57
N GLY A 327 -12.66 11.79 4.80
CA GLY A 327 -13.34 13.03 5.14
C GLY A 327 -12.91 14.12 4.17
N ARG A 328 -13.86 14.58 3.35
CA ARG A 328 -13.71 15.81 2.57
C ARG A 328 -13.80 17.02 3.50
#